data_AF-X1UAM9-F1
#
_entry.id   AF-X1UAM9-F1
#
_cell.length_a   1.000
_cell.length_b   1.000
_cell.length_c   1.000
_cell.angle_alpha   90.00
_cell.angle_beta   90.00
_cell.angle_gamma   90.00
#
_symmetry.space_group_name_H-M   'P 1'
#
loop_
_entity.id
_entity.type
_entity.pdbx_description
1 polymer ?
#
loop_
_entity_poly.entity_id
_entity_poly.type
_entity_poly.pdbx_seq_one_letter_code
_entity_poly.pdbx_strand_id
1 'polypeptide(L)'
;MKDAEANIAKGAKSIGYKALELKIDLPFYQMGWLLFLYIYQLFLITIGIFAPLTAITFIAFPLWMASLVFSSRKASFEKGVIGFLLTAGLYTSLLLVGEIIGG
;
A
#
# COMPACT_ATOMS: atom_id res chain seq x y z
N MET A 1 -21.23 -7.24 2.38
CA MET A 1 -21.89 -6.45 1.31
C MET A 1 -22.87 -5.43 1.89
N LYS A 2 -23.68 -5.77 2.91
CA LYS A 2 -24.60 -4.82 3.58
C LYS A 2 -23.96 -3.55 4.17
N ASP A 3 -22.73 -3.63 4.71
CA ASP A 3 -22.08 -2.44 5.31
C ASP A 3 -21.54 -1.44 4.30
N ALA A 4 -21.15 -1.91 3.11
CA ALA A 4 -20.73 -1.03 2.02
C ALA A 4 -21.93 -0.22 1.50
N GLU A 5 -23.07 -0.87 1.34
CA GLU A 5 -24.34 -0.25 0.92
C GLU A 5 -24.87 0.78 1.92
N ALA A 6 -24.73 0.52 3.23
CA ALA A 6 -25.12 1.47 4.26
C ALA A 6 -24.25 2.76 4.27
N ASN A 7 -22.98 2.65 3.88
CA ASN A 7 -22.09 3.80 3.70
C ASN A 7 -22.38 4.59 2.40
N ILE A 8 -22.94 3.93 1.38
CA ILE A 8 -23.39 4.56 0.12
C ILE A 8 -24.50 5.58 0.39
N ALA A 9 -25.43 5.28 1.31
CA ALA A 9 -26.52 6.19 1.68
C ALA A 9 -26.05 7.47 2.41
N LYS A 10 -24.81 7.50 2.92
CA LYS A 10 -24.25 8.61 3.71
C LYS A 10 -23.28 9.51 2.94
N GLY A 11 -23.10 9.32 1.63
CA GLY A 11 -22.27 10.19 0.79
C GLY A 11 -20.76 10.10 1.04
N ALA A 12 -20.30 9.10 1.79
CA ALA A 12 -18.89 8.92 2.09
C ALA A 12 -18.13 8.36 0.87
N LYS A 13 -17.47 9.26 0.11
CA LYS A 13 -16.58 8.92 -1.02
C LYS A 13 -15.24 8.35 -0.52
N SER A 14 -15.29 7.18 0.12
CA SER A 14 -14.08 6.48 0.57
C SER A 14 -13.37 5.77 -0.59
N ILE A 15 -12.14 5.32 -0.38
CA ILE A 15 -11.42 4.49 -1.36
C ILE A 15 -12.20 3.22 -1.71
N GLY A 16 -12.93 2.64 -0.74
CA GLY A 16 -13.82 1.51 -0.97
C GLY A 16 -14.99 1.83 -1.89
N TYR A 17 -15.49 3.08 -1.89
CA TYR A 17 -16.55 3.54 -2.79
C TYR A 17 -16.09 3.56 -4.26
N LYS A 18 -14.91 4.13 -4.55
CA LYS A 18 -14.38 4.17 -5.93
C LYS A 18 -14.07 2.78 -6.48
N ALA A 19 -13.54 1.87 -5.65
CA ALA A 19 -13.30 0.48 -6.06
C ALA A 19 -14.61 -0.23 -6.40
N LEU A 20 -15.66 -0.02 -5.60
CA LEU A 20 -17.00 -0.57 -5.83
C LEU A 20 -17.66 0.03 -7.07
N GLU A 21 -17.57 1.34 -7.27
CA GLU A 21 -18.10 2.07 -8.44
C GLU A 21 -17.44 1.59 -9.74
N LEU A 22 -16.12 1.39 -9.72
CA LEU A 22 -15.34 0.93 -10.88
C LEU A 22 -15.41 -0.58 -11.11
N LYS A 23 -16.09 -1.34 -10.23
CA LYS A 23 -16.09 -2.82 -10.23
C LYS A 23 -14.68 -3.43 -10.21
N ILE A 24 -13.73 -2.73 -9.61
CA ILE A 24 -12.34 -3.17 -9.47
C ILE A 24 -12.15 -3.75 -8.07
N ASP A 25 -11.46 -4.89 -7.97
CA ASP A 25 -11.12 -5.47 -6.68
C ASP A 25 -10.24 -4.51 -5.87
N LEU A 26 -10.58 -4.27 -4.60
CA LEU A 26 -9.89 -3.27 -3.77
C LEU A 26 -8.37 -3.55 -3.63
N PRO A 27 -7.91 -4.80 -3.44
CA PRO A 27 -6.49 -5.16 -3.48
C PRO A 27 -5.83 -4.80 -4.82
N PHE A 28 -6.52 -4.99 -5.94
CA PHE A 28 -5.98 -4.65 -7.26
C PHE A 28 -5.81 -3.14 -7.43
N TYR A 29 -6.79 -2.35 -6.97
CA TYR A 29 -6.66 -0.89 -6.92
C TYR A 29 -5.50 -0.44 -6.02
N GLN A 30 -5.34 -1.07 -4.85
CA GLN A 30 -4.24 -0.79 -3.92
C GLN A 30 -2.87 -1.14 -4.51
N MET A 31 -2.75 -2.23 -5.28
CA MET A 31 -1.52 -2.57 -5.98
C MET A 31 -1.07 -1.47 -6.94
N GLY A 32 -2.00 -0.83 -7.66
CA GLY A 32 -1.69 0.32 -8.53
C GLY A 32 -1.10 1.50 -7.76
N TRP A 33 -1.64 1.80 -6.57
CA TRP A 33 -1.09 2.84 -5.70
C TRP A 33 0.29 2.50 -5.14
N LEU A 34 0.52 1.24 -4.76
CA LEU A 34 1.83 0.80 -4.31
C LEU A 34 2.87 0.94 -5.43
N LEU A 35 2.53 0.55 -6.65
CA LEU A 35 3.39 0.73 -7.81
C LEU A 35 3.71 2.22 -8.06
N PHE A 36 2.71 3.09 -7.95
CA PHE A 36 2.92 4.54 -8.02
C PHE A 36 3.87 5.04 -6.93
N LEU A 37 3.67 4.63 -5.67
CA LEU A 37 4.56 4.97 -4.55
C LEU A 37 6.01 4.53 -4.80
N TYR A 38 6.20 3.33 -5.34
CA TYR A 38 7.52 2.81 -5.70
C TYR A 38 8.21 3.67 -6.77
N ILE A 39 7.50 3.97 -7.86
CA ILE A 39 8.02 4.82 -8.96
C ILE A 39 8.30 6.24 -8.44
N TYR A 40 7.43 6.76 -7.59
CA TYR A 40 7.58 8.09 -7.01
C TYR A 40 8.80 8.15 -6.09
N GLN A 41 9.03 7.14 -5.24
CA GLN A 41 10.23 7.08 -4.40
C GLN A 41 11.51 7.02 -5.26
N LEU A 42 11.53 6.22 -6.33
CA LEU A 42 12.66 6.19 -7.27
C LEU A 42 12.92 7.55 -7.91
N PHE A 43 11.86 8.25 -8.31
CA PHE A 43 11.95 9.61 -8.84
C PHE A 43 12.57 10.56 -7.81
N LEU A 44 12.09 10.55 -6.55
CA LEU A 44 12.61 11.39 -5.47
C LEU A 44 14.10 11.13 -5.17
N ILE A 45 14.54 9.87 -5.21
CA ILE A 45 15.96 9.51 -5.08
C ILE A 45 16.75 10.09 -6.25
N THR A 46 16.23 9.96 -7.48
CA THR A 46 16.92 10.37 -8.70
C THR A 46 17.13 11.89 -8.78
N ILE A 47 16.18 12.67 -8.28
CA ILE A 47 16.31 14.15 -8.22
C ILE A 47 17.00 14.64 -6.93
N GLY A 48 17.49 13.73 -6.09
CA GLY A 48 18.26 14.06 -4.88
C GLY A 48 17.44 14.58 -3.71
N ILE A 49 16.12 14.35 -3.69
CA ILE A 49 15.26 14.71 -2.53
C ILE A 49 15.39 13.67 -1.41
N PHE A 50 15.45 12.38 -1.76
CA PHE A 50 15.71 11.31 -0.79
C PHE A 50 17.13 10.81 -0.93
N ALA A 51 17.72 10.41 0.20
CA ALA A 51 19.00 9.74 0.21
C ALA A 51 18.92 8.43 -0.60
N PRO A 52 19.95 8.06 -1.39
CA PRO A 52 19.95 6.81 -2.15
C PRO A 52 19.71 5.56 -1.29
N LEU A 53 20.12 5.59 -0.03
CA LEU A 53 19.96 4.49 0.92
C LEU A 53 18.49 4.22 1.28
N THR A 54 17.57 5.17 1.06
CA THR A 54 16.13 4.93 1.20
C THR A 54 15.61 3.82 0.27
N ALA A 55 16.33 3.48 -0.81
CA ALA A 55 16.00 2.34 -1.67
C ALA A 55 15.95 0.99 -0.94
N ILE A 56 16.48 0.88 0.29
CA ILE A 56 16.34 -0.32 1.12
C ILE A 56 14.87 -0.68 1.41
N THR A 57 13.95 0.29 1.34
CA THR A 57 12.50 0.04 1.45
C THR A 57 11.97 -0.93 0.39
N PHE A 58 12.69 -1.12 -0.73
CA PHE A 58 12.29 -2.04 -1.80
C PHE A 58 12.25 -3.50 -1.35
N ILE A 59 12.91 -3.85 -0.24
CA ILE A 59 12.79 -5.17 0.40
C ILE A 59 11.38 -5.38 0.98
N ALA A 60 10.71 -4.32 1.45
CA ALA A 60 9.35 -4.41 1.96
C ALA A 60 8.31 -4.57 0.82
N PHE A 61 8.64 -4.14 -0.40
CA PHE A 61 7.69 -4.09 -1.52
C PHE A 61 7.11 -5.46 -1.92
N PRO A 62 7.89 -6.54 -2.11
CA PRO A 62 7.36 -7.88 -2.38
C PRO A 62 6.47 -8.41 -1.25
N LEU A 63 6.82 -8.13 0.00
CA LEU A 63 6.03 -8.54 1.17
C LEU A 63 4.69 -7.79 1.22
N TRP A 64 4.70 -6.51 0.85
CA TRP A 64 3.51 -5.68 0.80
C TRP A 64 2.53 -6.16 -0.29
N MET A 65 3.08 -6.51 -1.46
CA MET A 65 2.31 -7.11 -2.57
C MET A 65 1.73 -8.48 -2.19
N ALA A 66 2.52 -9.34 -1.54
CA ALA A 66 2.05 -10.64 -1.07
C ALA A 66 0.90 -10.49 -0.08
N SER A 67 0.99 -9.52 0.83
CA SER A 67 -0.06 -9.23 1.82
C SER A 67 -1.38 -8.83 1.16
N LEU A 68 -1.32 -8.02 0.09
CA LEU A 68 -2.50 -7.70 -0.71
C LEU A 68 -3.11 -8.92 -1.39
N VAL A 69 -2.30 -9.83 -1.95
CA VAL A 69 -2.79 -11.10 -2.53
C VAL A 69 -3.46 -11.99 -1.49
N PHE A 70 -2.93 -12.04 -0.26
CA PHE A 70 -3.58 -12.79 0.81
C PHE A 70 -4.88 -12.13 1.28
N SER A 71 -4.96 -10.80 1.21
CA SER A 71 -6.16 -10.04 1.55
C SER A 71 -7.27 -10.20 0.50
N SER A 72 -6.97 -10.51 -0.76
CA SER A 72 -8.01 -10.80 -1.76
C SER A 72 -8.68 -12.16 -1.59
N ARG A 73 -8.11 -13.04 -0.74
CA ARG A 73 -8.66 -14.37 -0.46
C ARG A 73 -9.51 -14.35 0.82
N LYS A 74 -10.79 -14.71 0.71
CA LYS A 74 -11.72 -14.79 1.86
C LYS A 74 -11.18 -15.61 3.04
N ALA A 75 -10.52 -16.73 2.78
CA ALA A 75 -10.00 -17.63 3.83
C ALA A 75 -8.79 -17.06 4.59
N SER A 76 -8.08 -16.07 4.03
CA SER A 76 -6.86 -15.50 4.62
C SER A 76 -6.91 -13.98 4.73
N PHE A 77 -8.10 -13.38 4.68
CA PHE A 77 -8.29 -11.94 4.68
C PHE A 77 -7.59 -11.27 5.87
N GLU A 78 -7.86 -11.74 7.10
CA GLU A 78 -7.27 -11.21 8.32
C GLU A 78 -5.73 -11.29 8.29
N LYS A 79 -5.18 -12.43 7.88
CA LYS A 79 -3.72 -12.60 7.74
C LYS A 79 -3.13 -11.66 6.70
N GLY A 80 -3.83 -11.45 5.58
CA GLY A 80 -3.42 -10.51 4.54
C GLY A 80 -3.43 -9.06 5.03
N VAL A 81 -4.46 -8.66 5.77
CA VAL A 81 -4.55 -7.32 6.37
C VAL A 81 -3.47 -7.10 7.43
N ILE A 82 -3.26 -8.07 8.33
CA ILE A 82 -2.18 -8.00 9.33
C ILE A 82 -0.83 -7.90 8.64
N GLY A 83 -0.56 -8.75 7.64
CA GLY A 83 0.65 -8.69 6.83
C GLY A 83 0.83 -7.32 6.18
N PHE A 84 -0.24 -6.74 5.65
CA PHE A 84 -0.22 -5.43 5.00
C PHE A 84 0.17 -4.32 5.99
N LEU A 85 -0.38 -4.34 7.20
CA LEU A 85 -0.06 -3.36 8.24
C LEU A 85 1.40 -3.50 8.71
N LEU A 86 1.87 -4.73 8.91
CA LEU A 86 3.25 -5.00 9.32
C LEU A 86 4.26 -4.56 8.26
N THR A 87 3.97 -4.84 7.00
CA THR A 87 4.84 -4.47 5.87
C THR A 87 4.83 -2.97 5.59
N ALA A 88 3.69 -2.29 5.77
CA ALA A 88 3.63 -0.83 5.77
C ALA A 88 4.48 -0.21 6.89
N GLY A 89 4.43 -0.79 8.10
CA GLY A 89 5.29 -0.39 9.22
C GLY A 89 6.77 -0.58 8.90
N LEU A 90 7.14 -1.75 8.36
CA LEU A 90 8.51 -2.04 7.92
C LEU A 90 8.99 -1.05 6.86
N TYR A 91 8.16 -0.78 5.84
CA TYR A 91 8.48 0.20 4.80
C TYR A 91 8.79 1.57 5.40
N THR A 92 7.96 2.06 6.32
CA THR A 92 8.13 3.36 6.95
C THR A 92 9.42 3.42 7.79
N SER A 93 9.69 2.37 8.57
CA SER A 93 10.92 2.26 9.35
C SER A 93 12.16 2.24 8.46
N LEU A 94 12.13 1.47 7.38
CA LEU A 94 13.24 1.40 6.41
C LEU A 94 13.46 2.73 5.69
N LEU A 95 12.39 3.47 5.40
CA LEU A 95 12.49 4.80 4.77
C LEU A 95 13.18 5.78 5.72
N LEU A 96 12.73 5.82 6.98
CA LEU A 96 13.32 6.67 8.02
C LEU A 96 14.79 6.34 8.27
N VAL A 97 15.11 5.05 8.42
CA VAL A 97 16.49 4.59 8.65
C VAL A 97 17.37 4.89 7.44
N GLY A 98 16.88 4.65 6.22
CA GLY A 98 17.62 4.94 5.00
C GLY A 98 17.92 6.43 4.83
N GLU A 99 16.99 7.30 5.21
CA GLU A 99 17.18 8.75 5.17
C GLU A 99 18.19 9.21 6.23
N ILE A 100 18.06 8.75 7.49
CA ILE A 100 18.95 9.16 8.59
C ILE A 100 20.40 8.72 8.37
N ILE A 101 20.61 7.53 7.79
CA ILE A 101 21.96 6.98 7.59
C ILE A 101 22.57 7.46 6.26
N GLY A 102 21.73 7.72 5.25
CA GLY A 102 22.19 8.02 3.90
C GLY A 102 22.31 9.51 3.56
N GLY A 103 21.71 10.40 4.35
CA GLY A 103 21.79 11.87 4.22
C GLY A 103 22.69 12.49 5.29
#